data_AF-A0A6P3ZM34-F1
#
_entry.id   AF-A0A6P3ZM34-F1
#
_cell.length_a   1.000
_cell.length_b   1.000
_cell.length_c   1.000
_cell.angle_alpha   90.00
_cell.angle_beta   90.00
_cell.angle_gamma   90.00
#
_symmetry.space_group_name_H-M   'P 1'
#
loop_
_entity.id
_entity.type
_entity.pdbx_description
1 polymer ?
#
loop_
_entity_poly.entity_id
_entity_poly.type
_entity_poly.pdbx_seq_one_letter_code
_entity_poly.pdbx_strand_id
1 'polypeptide(L)'
;MPPNLRLIIIFFFFFFVLASRARAIGVNWGTMASHPLPPPKVVELLKSNDINKVKLFDADPLVLQALSGSNLGVTIGIPNAMLRSLNSSKKAAESWVHDNVTRYISNGGSGVRIEYVAVGDEPFLQSYGEQFKPFVIGAAINIQTALVRANLDSKVKVVVPCSFDAFLSESNLPSKGHFRADLNKTMIQLLTFLNKHSSPFFVTISPFLSLQQNKNISLDFTLFKETAKAHNDSHRTYKNSFDLSYDTLVAALSTVGFSKMDIVVSQIGWPTDGAANANSSIAETFLKGFMKHLHSKMGTPLRPHNPPVETYIFSLLDEDQRSIATGNFERHWGLFTFDGQAKYHVDFGQGLKSLVNAQNVEYLSSKWCVVNNNIDLSNATASALQACNNADCTALSPGGSCSNISWPGNISYAFNSFYQQHDQSADSCDFGGLGLITTVDPSVGKCRFPVELRTSHSDCLHSNAFVLPLMTFLMATILVSFPKLM
;
A
#
# COMPACT_ATOMS: atom_id res chain seq x y z
N MET A 1 -54.53 -16.84 -5.18
CA MET A 1 -53.83 -15.54 -5.37
C MET A 1 -54.17 -15.02 -6.76
N PRO A 2 -54.61 -13.77 -6.90
CA PRO A 2 -54.98 -13.22 -8.19
C PRO A 2 -53.75 -13.12 -9.11
N PRO A 3 -53.90 -13.36 -10.43
CA PRO A 3 -52.78 -13.42 -11.39
C PRO A 3 -51.96 -12.11 -11.45
N ASN A 4 -52.54 -10.99 -11.04
CA ASN A 4 -51.88 -9.68 -11.00
C ASN A 4 -50.82 -9.56 -9.89
N LEU A 5 -50.89 -10.36 -8.82
CA LEU A 5 -49.92 -10.31 -7.72
C LEU A 5 -48.61 -11.03 -8.08
N ARG A 6 -48.67 -12.06 -8.93
CA ARG A 6 -47.47 -12.77 -9.41
C ARG A 6 -46.65 -11.91 -10.36
N LEU A 7 -47.29 -11.10 -11.21
CA LEU A 7 -46.58 -10.19 -12.11
C LEU A 7 -45.86 -9.07 -11.34
N ILE A 8 -46.47 -8.52 -10.29
CA ILE A 8 -45.87 -7.48 -9.44
C ILE A 8 -44.68 -8.04 -8.64
N ILE A 9 -44.79 -9.26 -8.11
CA ILE A 9 -43.68 -9.92 -7.39
C ILE A 9 -42.52 -10.23 -8.35
N ILE A 10 -42.79 -10.69 -9.58
CA ILE A 10 -41.76 -10.92 -10.59
C ILE A 10 -41.10 -9.60 -11.02
N PHE A 11 -41.87 -8.52 -11.15
CA PHE A 11 -41.34 -7.19 -11.50
C PHE A 11 -40.50 -6.60 -10.35
N PHE A 12 -40.89 -6.80 -9.09
CA PHE A 12 -40.10 -6.41 -7.91
C PHE A 12 -38.83 -7.27 -7.76
N PHE A 13 -38.88 -8.57 -8.08
CA PHE A 13 -37.69 -9.44 -8.09
C PHE A 13 -36.73 -9.08 -9.24
N PHE A 14 -37.24 -8.66 -10.40
CA PHE A 14 -36.40 -8.19 -11.50
C PHE A 14 -35.76 -6.83 -11.23
N PHE A 15 -36.44 -5.94 -10.49
CA PHE A 15 -35.86 -4.65 -10.07
C PHE A 15 -34.76 -4.80 -9.01
N PHE A 16 -34.76 -5.88 -8.22
CA PHE A 16 -33.69 -6.16 -7.25
C PHE A 16 -32.46 -6.88 -7.84
N VAL A 17 -32.52 -7.34 -9.10
CA VAL A 17 -31.38 -7.98 -9.79
C VAL A 17 -30.63 -7.01 -10.73
N LEU A 18 -31.11 -5.79 -10.91
CA LEU A 18 -30.29 -4.66 -11.37
C LEU A 18 -29.84 -3.80 -10.19
N ALA A 19 -29.29 -4.42 -9.14
CA ALA A 19 -28.22 -3.76 -8.43
C ALA A 19 -27.10 -3.57 -9.46
N SER A 20 -27.05 -2.39 -10.08
CA SER A 20 -25.90 -1.98 -10.86
C SER A 20 -24.68 -2.31 -9.99
N ARG A 21 -23.80 -3.20 -10.47
CA ARG A 21 -22.48 -3.37 -9.85
C ARG A 21 -21.80 -2.01 -10.02
N ALA A 22 -22.07 -1.08 -9.11
CA ALA A 22 -21.17 0.03 -8.85
C ALA A 22 -19.88 -0.67 -8.45
N ARG A 23 -18.97 -0.77 -9.41
CA ARG A 23 -17.64 -1.36 -9.22
C ARG A 23 -17.00 -0.61 -8.07
N ALA A 24 -16.50 -1.35 -7.09
CA ALA A 24 -16.07 -0.76 -5.84
C ALA A 24 -14.70 -0.12 -6.01
N ILE A 25 -14.57 1.10 -5.50
CA ILE A 25 -13.30 1.82 -5.41
C ILE A 25 -12.96 1.87 -3.94
N GLY A 26 -11.83 1.25 -3.61
CA GLY A 26 -11.24 1.28 -2.28
C GLY A 26 -9.95 2.07 -2.28
N VAL A 27 -9.35 2.14 -1.10
CA VAL A 27 -8.01 2.69 -0.90
C VAL A 27 -7.16 1.75 -0.09
N ASN A 28 -5.85 1.80 -0.29
CA ASN A 28 -4.92 1.17 0.61
C ASN A 28 -4.71 2.05 1.84
N TRP A 29 -4.89 1.48 3.03
CA TRP A 29 -4.56 2.15 4.29
C TRP A 29 -3.33 1.49 4.88
N GLY A 30 -2.19 2.18 4.70
CA GLY A 30 -0.92 1.83 5.33
C GLY A 30 -0.74 2.53 6.68
N THR A 31 -0.01 1.89 7.57
CA THR A 31 0.18 2.29 8.98
C THR A 31 1.63 2.60 9.30
N MET A 32 2.51 2.68 8.29
CA MET A 32 3.93 2.94 8.46
C MET A 32 4.17 4.45 8.67
N ALA A 33 3.72 4.97 9.81
CA ALA A 33 3.89 6.36 10.21
C ALA A 33 4.49 6.48 11.62
N SER A 34 5.36 7.46 11.84
CA SER A 34 5.91 7.77 13.17
C SER A 34 4.83 8.30 14.10
N HIS A 35 3.97 9.19 13.58
CA HIS A 35 2.86 9.80 14.30
C HIS A 35 1.55 9.58 13.52
N PRO A 36 0.98 8.37 13.55
CA PRO A 36 -0.17 8.03 12.72
C PRO A 36 -1.43 8.81 13.12
N LEU A 37 -2.24 9.18 12.13
CA LEU A 37 -3.60 9.66 12.37
C LEU A 37 -4.41 8.57 13.10
N PRO A 38 -5.10 8.86 14.21
CA PRO A 38 -5.77 7.84 15.00
C PRO A 38 -6.78 7.02 14.17
N PRO A 39 -6.83 5.68 14.30
CA PRO A 39 -7.68 4.85 13.44
C PRO A 39 -9.17 5.26 13.36
N PRO A 40 -9.83 5.69 14.46
CA PRO A 40 -11.21 6.20 14.36
C PRO A 40 -11.35 7.43 13.45
N LYS A 41 -10.34 8.31 13.44
CA LYS A 41 -10.29 9.50 12.58
C LYS A 41 -10.09 9.10 11.11
N VAL A 42 -9.30 8.08 10.85
CA VAL A 42 -9.15 7.53 9.49
C VAL A 42 -10.45 6.90 8.99
N VAL A 43 -11.19 6.19 9.86
CA VAL A 43 -12.53 5.65 9.51
C VAL A 43 -13.53 6.77 9.23
N GLU A 44 -13.49 7.87 10.00
CA GLU A 44 -14.26 9.08 9.72
C GLU A 44 -13.88 9.67 8.34
N LEU A 45 -12.59 9.80 8.05
CA LEU A 45 -12.07 10.30 6.78
C LEU A 45 -12.51 9.45 5.58
N LEU A 46 -12.47 8.11 5.71
CA LEU A 46 -12.96 7.20 4.68
C LEU A 46 -14.45 7.41 4.41
N LYS A 47 -15.27 7.50 5.47
CA LYS A 47 -16.71 7.70 5.37
C LYS A 47 -17.07 9.08 4.82
N SER A 48 -16.38 10.14 5.23
CA SER A 48 -16.64 11.50 4.75
C SER A 48 -16.33 11.68 3.26
N ASN A 49 -15.49 10.80 2.71
CA ASN A 49 -15.13 10.74 1.30
C ASN A 49 -15.83 9.59 0.56
N ASP A 50 -16.85 8.98 1.18
CA ASP A 50 -17.67 7.89 0.60
C ASP A 50 -16.81 6.72 0.05
N ILE A 51 -15.64 6.49 0.66
CA ILE A 51 -14.78 5.35 0.36
C ILE A 51 -15.31 4.18 1.18
N ASN A 52 -15.81 3.15 0.51
CA ASN A 52 -16.51 2.04 1.15
C ASN A 52 -15.67 0.76 1.29
N LYS A 53 -14.42 0.78 0.82
CA LYS A 53 -13.49 -0.35 0.91
C LYS A 53 -12.08 0.08 1.28
N VAL A 54 -11.41 -0.76 2.06
CA VAL A 54 -10.03 -0.54 2.48
C VAL A 54 -9.22 -1.83 2.42
N LYS A 55 -7.98 -1.73 1.92
CA LYS A 55 -6.99 -2.80 1.97
C LYS A 55 -5.89 -2.42 2.95
N LEU A 56 -5.75 -3.23 4.00
CA LEU A 56 -4.69 -3.17 4.99
C LEU A 56 -3.50 -4.02 4.55
N PHE A 57 -2.31 -3.71 5.07
CA PHE A 57 -1.07 -4.46 4.84
C PHE A 57 -0.79 -5.48 5.95
N ASP A 58 -1.43 -5.32 7.10
CA ASP A 58 -1.38 -6.21 8.24
C ASP A 58 -2.78 -6.35 8.91
N ALA A 59 -2.79 -6.87 10.13
CA ALA A 59 -3.96 -7.06 10.96
C ALA A 59 -3.83 -6.29 12.29
N ASP A 60 -3.48 -4.99 12.22
CA ASP A 60 -3.39 -4.15 13.42
C ASP A 60 -4.71 -4.17 14.23
N PRO A 61 -4.67 -4.50 15.53
CA PRO A 61 -5.87 -4.65 16.34
C PRO A 61 -6.61 -3.33 16.59
N LEU A 62 -5.91 -2.18 16.70
CA LEU A 62 -6.53 -0.87 16.88
C LEU A 62 -7.25 -0.43 15.61
N VAL A 63 -6.67 -0.72 14.44
CA VAL A 63 -7.30 -0.47 13.13
C VAL A 63 -8.54 -1.35 12.95
N LEU A 64 -8.44 -2.66 13.22
CA LEU A 64 -9.58 -3.57 13.12
C LEU A 64 -10.69 -3.21 14.11
N GLN A 65 -10.35 -2.79 15.33
CA GLN A 65 -11.32 -2.30 16.30
C GLN A 65 -12.04 -1.05 15.81
N ALA A 66 -11.32 -0.07 15.25
CA ALA A 66 -11.93 1.14 14.69
C ALA A 66 -12.82 0.85 13.47
N LEU A 67 -12.50 -0.16 12.68
CA LEU A 67 -13.30 -0.61 11.53
C LEU A 67 -14.58 -1.37 11.95
N SER A 68 -14.68 -1.83 13.19
CA SER A 68 -15.84 -2.58 13.69
C SER A 68 -17.11 -1.74 13.60
N GLY A 69 -18.17 -2.27 13.00
CA GLY A 69 -19.44 -1.55 12.80
C GLY A 69 -19.37 -0.39 11.79
N SER A 70 -18.25 -0.22 11.08
CA SER A 70 -18.11 0.82 10.04
C SER A 70 -18.86 0.48 8.74
N ASN A 71 -19.15 -0.81 8.52
CA ASN A 71 -19.67 -1.40 7.28
C ASN A 71 -18.75 -1.26 6.04
N LEU A 72 -17.51 -0.81 6.23
CA LEU A 72 -16.49 -0.78 5.18
C LEU A 72 -16.06 -2.22 4.83
N GLY A 73 -15.92 -2.52 3.54
CA GLY A 73 -15.35 -3.79 3.08
C GLY A 73 -13.84 -3.80 3.34
N VAL A 74 -13.35 -4.82 4.04
CA VAL A 74 -11.94 -4.87 4.48
C VAL A 74 -11.21 -6.04 3.82
N THR A 75 -10.08 -5.73 3.19
CA THR A 75 -9.03 -6.71 2.88
C THR A 75 -7.98 -6.64 3.98
N ILE A 76 -7.72 -7.74 4.68
CA ILE A 76 -6.67 -7.83 5.69
C ILE A 76 -5.40 -8.41 5.08
N GLY A 77 -4.25 -7.76 5.31
CA GLY A 77 -2.96 -8.22 4.84
C GLY A 77 -2.29 -9.20 5.80
N ILE A 78 -1.55 -10.15 5.25
CA ILE A 78 -0.58 -10.96 5.97
C ILE A 78 0.81 -10.47 5.55
N PRO A 79 1.61 -9.91 6.47
CA PRO A 79 2.96 -9.47 6.16
C PRO A 79 3.85 -10.61 5.65
N ASN A 80 4.77 -10.29 4.74
CA ASN A 80 5.69 -11.26 4.14
C ASN A 80 6.51 -12.06 5.18
N ALA A 81 6.83 -11.44 6.32
CA ALA A 81 7.56 -12.07 7.42
C ALA A 81 6.83 -13.29 8.01
N MET A 82 5.50 -13.37 7.89
CA MET A 82 4.69 -14.46 8.45
C MET A 82 4.58 -15.67 7.51
N LEU A 83 4.88 -15.50 6.22
CA LEU A 83 4.62 -16.52 5.19
C LEU A 83 5.28 -17.86 5.50
N ARG A 84 6.53 -17.85 5.97
CA ARG A 84 7.27 -19.08 6.30
C ARG A 84 6.58 -19.88 7.41
N SER A 85 6.14 -19.20 8.48
CA SER A 85 5.46 -19.83 9.63
C SER A 85 4.09 -20.36 9.24
N LEU A 86 3.31 -19.56 8.51
CA LEU A 86 1.97 -19.93 8.06
C LEU A 86 2.00 -21.06 7.03
N ASN A 87 3.06 -21.16 6.23
CA ASN A 87 3.28 -22.28 5.32
C ASN A 87 3.62 -23.58 6.06
N SER A 88 4.49 -23.52 7.08
CA SER A 88 4.99 -24.71 7.77
C SER A 88 4.03 -25.26 8.82
N SER A 89 3.11 -24.45 9.34
CA SER A 89 2.23 -24.83 10.45
C SER A 89 0.77 -24.49 10.20
N LYS A 90 -0.06 -25.52 10.03
CA LYS A 90 -1.53 -25.37 9.97
C LYS A 90 -2.08 -24.73 11.25
N LYS A 91 -1.54 -25.09 12.42
CA LYS A 91 -1.94 -24.52 13.70
C LYS A 91 -1.63 -23.02 13.79
N ALA A 92 -0.50 -22.58 13.22
CA ALA A 92 -0.18 -21.15 13.14
C ALA A 92 -1.19 -20.40 12.25
N ALA A 93 -1.57 -20.98 11.11
CA ALA A 93 -2.60 -20.42 10.25
C ALA A 93 -3.98 -20.36 10.92
N GLU A 94 -4.35 -21.40 11.68
CA GLU A 94 -5.59 -21.41 12.47
C GLU A 94 -5.59 -20.34 13.56
N SER A 95 -4.49 -20.19 14.30
CA SER A 95 -4.35 -19.12 15.30
C SER A 95 -4.47 -17.75 14.65
N TRP A 96 -3.79 -17.54 13.52
CA TRP A 96 -3.86 -16.27 12.81
C TRP A 96 -5.28 -15.95 12.34
N VAL A 97 -5.99 -16.91 11.75
CA VAL A 97 -7.39 -16.73 11.34
C VAL A 97 -8.28 -16.50 12.56
N HIS A 98 -8.04 -17.20 13.67
CA HIS A 98 -8.80 -16.98 14.89
C HIS A 98 -8.65 -15.53 15.38
N ASP A 99 -7.41 -15.11 15.60
CA ASP A 99 -7.06 -13.85 16.26
C ASP A 99 -7.38 -12.62 15.40
N ASN A 100 -7.24 -12.73 14.08
CA ASN A 100 -7.33 -11.58 13.15
C ASN A 100 -8.57 -11.58 12.28
N VAL A 101 -9.29 -12.69 12.16
CA VAL A 101 -10.50 -12.78 11.33
C VAL A 101 -11.71 -13.11 12.19
N THR A 102 -11.74 -14.29 12.82
CA THR A 102 -12.95 -14.75 13.54
C THR A 102 -13.32 -13.85 14.71
N ARG A 103 -12.31 -13.31 15.41
CA ARG A 103 -12.49 -12.40 16.55
C ARG A 103 -13.23 -11.11 16.19
N TYR A 104 -13.05 -10.63 14.95
CA TYR A 104 -13.56 -9.34 14.51
C TYR A 104 -14.85 -9.44 13.67
N ILE A 105 -15.14 -10.60 13.08
CA ILE A 105 -16.40 -10.81 12.37
C ILE A 105 -17.52 -11.06 13.38
N SER A 106 -18.59 -10.26 13.33
CA SER A 106 -19.81 -10.47 14.11
C SER A 106 -21.03 -10.58 13.19
N ASN A 107 -21.94 -11.51 13.50
CA ASN A 107 -23.14 -11.76 12.71
C ASN A 107 -24.24 -10.69 12.89
N GLY A 108 -24.05 -9.69 13.78
CA GLY A 108 -25.04 -8.66 14.12
C GLY A 108 -24.74 -7.25 13.60
N GLY A 109 -23.87 -7.08 12.59
CA GLY A 109 -23.50 -5.77 12.02
C GLY A 109 -22.55 -4.92 12.89
N SER A 110 -22.19 -5.40 14.08
CA SER A 110 -21.24 -4.74 15.00
C SER A 110 -19.76 -5.06 14.72
N GLY A 111 -19.46 -6.07 13.90
CA GLY A 111 -18.11 -6.51 13.59
C GLY A 111 -17.49 -5.85 12.35
N VAL A 112 -16.28 -6.27 12.01
CA VAL A 112 -15.59 -5.89 10.78
C VAL A 112 -16.12 -6.71 9.62
N ARG A 113 -16.45 -6.05 8.49
CA ARG A 113 -16.86 -6.71 7.26
C ARG A 113 -15.61 -7.09 6.44
N ILE A 114 -14.99 -8.19 6.83
CA ILE A 114 -13.82 -8.75 6.14
C ILE A 114 -14.29 -9.49 4.88
N GLU A 115 -13.72 -9.15 3.73
CA GLU A 115 -14.04 -9.75 2.42
C GLU A 115 -12.89 -10.58 1.88
N TYR A 116 -11.65 -10.15 2.14
CA TYR A 116 -10.45 -10.82 1.65
C TYR A 116 -9.37 -10.94 2.73
N VAL A 117 -8.60 -12.01 2.64
CA VAL A 117 -7.29 -12.14 3.30
C VAL A 117 -6.22 -12.18 2.20
N ALA A 118 -5.38 -11.15 2.17
CA ALA A 118 -4.27 -11.00 1.23
C ALA A 118 -3.00 -11.64 1.81
N VAL A 119 -2.59 -12.78 1.26
CA VAL A 119 -1.45 -13.56 1.74
C VAL A 119 -0.16 -13.01 1.14
N GLY A 120 0.57 -12.22 1.92
CA GLY A 120 1.77 -11.52 1.49
C GLY A 120 1.48 -10.10 1.00
N ASP A 121 2.52 -9.28 1.01
CA ASP A 121 2.54 -7.97 0.38
C ASP A 121 3.49 -8.02 -0.82
N GLU A 122 2.93 -8.20 -2.02
CA GLU A 122 3.68 -8.36 -3.26
C GLU A 122 4.85 -9.37 -3.18
N PRO A 123 4.64 -10.60 -2.64
CA PRO A 123 5.73 -11.54 -2.32
C PRO A 123 6.51 -12.07 -3.53
N PHE A 124 6.10 -11.70 -4.75
CA PHE A 124 6.73 -12.07 -6.02
C PHE A 124 7.57 -10.95 -6.64
N LEU A 125 7.69 -9.80 -5.95
CA LEU A 125 8.54 -8.70 -6.37
C LEU A 125 9.95 -9.21 -6.69
N GLN A 126 10.48 -8.82 -7.86
CA GLN A 126 11.72 -9.41 -8.38
C GLN A 126 12.90 -9.20 -7.43
N SER A 127 12.95 -8.06 -6.73
CA SER A 127 14.00 -7.72 -5.77
C SER A 127 14.05 -8.64 -4.55
N TYR A 128 12.95 -9.33 -4.20
CA TYR A 128 12.93 -10.30 -3.10
C TYR A 128 13.49 -11.67 -3.46
N GLY A 129 13.60 -11.99 -4.76
CA GLY A 129 14.07 -13.30 -5.22
C GLY A 129 13.30 -14.46 -4.59
N GLU A 130 14.02 -15.35 -3.90
CA GLU A 130 13.45 -16.55 -3.24
C GLU A 130 13.06 -16.33 -1.77
N GLN A 131 13.15 -15.10 -1.24
CA GLN A 131 12.95 -14.83 0.19
C GLN A 131 11.54 -15.22 0.66
N PHE A 132 10.52 -14.98 -0.17
CA PHE A 132 9.11 -15.18 0.18
C PHE A 132 8.38 -16.17 -0.73
N LYS A 133 8.65 -16.15 -2.05
CA LYS A 133 7.99 -16.97 -3.08
C LYS A 133 7.79 -18.44 -2.69
N PRO A 134 8.77 -19.17 -2.12
CA PRO A 134 8.60 -20.60 -1.79
C PRO A 134 7.51 -20.91 -0.76
N PHE A 135 7.08 -19.93 0.03
CA PHE A 135 6.15 -20.13 1.14
C PHE A 135 4.71 -19.70 0.83
N VAL A 136 4.51 -18.88 -0.21
CA VAL A 136 3.23 -18.20 -0.46
C VAL A 136 2.08 -19.19 -0.69
N ILE A 137 2.26 -20.18 -1.57
CA ILE A 137 1.17 -21.09 -1.97
C ILE A 137 0.71 -21.95 -0.78
N GLY A 138 1.64 -22.52 -0.02
CA GLY A 138 1.24 -23.34 1.13
C GLY A 138 0.70 -22.50 2.29
N ALA A 139 1.18 -21.27 2.49
CA ALA A 139 0.54 -20.33 3.42
C ALA A 139 -0.91 -20.02 3.01
N ALA A 140 -1.17 -19.74 1.74
CA ALA A 140 -2.52 -19.48 1.22
C ALA A 140 -3.45 -20.70 1.39
N ILE A 141 -2.94 -21.91 1.12
CA ILE A 141 -3.68 -23.16 1.35
C ILE A 141 -4.02 -23.35 2.84
N ASN A 142 -3.08 -23.09 3.74
CA ASN A 142 -3.30 -23.26 5.17
C ASN A 142 -4.31 -22.22 5.70
N ILE A 143 -4.21 -20.96 5.26
CA ILE A 143 -5.20 -19.91 5.60
C ILE A 143 -6.59 -20.27 5.07
N GLN A 144 -6.70 -20.71 3.82
CA GLN A 144 -7.97 -21.16 3.24
C GLN A 144 -8.57 -22.34 4.03
N THR A 145 -7.73 -23.29 4.46
CA THR A 145 -8.15 -24.42 5.29
C THR A 145 -8.68 -23.95 6.65
N ALA A 146 -8.00 -23.00 7.28
CA ALA A 146 -8.41 -22.42 8.55
C ALA A 146 -9.75 -21.66 8.42
N LEU A 147 -9.96 -20.90 7.33
CA LEU A 147 -11.23 -20.22 7.05
C LEU A 147 -12.38 -21.22 6.83
N VAL A 148 -12.14 -22.34 6.13
CA VAL A 148 -13.13 -23.42 5.99
C VAL A 148 -13.49 -24.01 7.35
N ARG A 149 -12.49 -24.30 8.20
CA ARG A 149 -12.71 -24.81 9.56
C ARG A 149 -13.51 -23.83 10.44
N ALA A 150 -13.32 -22.54 10.23
CA ALA A 150 -14.08 -21.48 10.88
C ALA A 150 -15.47 -21.20 10.24
N ASN A 151 -15.85 -21.92 9.17
CA ASN A 151 -17.07 -21.69 8.38
C ASN A 151 -17.17 -20.27 7.78
N LEU A 152 -16.02 -19.70 7.37
CA LEU A 152 -15.92 -18.35 6.82
C LEU A 152 -15.57 -18.32 5.33
N ASP A 153 -15.29 -19.46 4.69
CA ASP A 153 -14.83 -19.56 3.30
C ASP A 153 -15.84 -19.08 2.23
N SER A 154 -17.11 -19.00 2.60
CA SER A 154 -18.15 -18.38 1.77
C SER A 154 -18.16 -16.85 1.85
N LYS A 155 -17.66 -16.27 2.95
CA LYS A 155 -17.66 -14.82 3.23
C LYS A 155 -16.32 -14.15 2.96
N VAL A 156 -15.21 -14.85 3.27
CA VAL A 156 -13.85 -14.34 3.20
C VAL A 156 -13.07 -15.16 2.17
N LYS A 157 -12.52 -14.48 1.15
CA LYS A 157 -11.72 -15.10 0.10
C LYS A 157 -10.23 -14.91 0.33
N VAL A 158 -9.43 -15.93 0.00
CA VAL A 158 -7.97 -15.85 0.09
C VAL A 158 -7.41 -15.40 -1.25
N VAL A 159 -6.62 -14.34 -1.23
CA VAL A 159 -5.97 -13.77 -2.41
C VAL A 159 -4.47 -13.61 -2.17
N VAL A 160 -3.71 -13.44 -3.24
CA VAL A 160 -2.26 -13.17 -3.18
C VAL A 160 -1.99 -11.94 -4.05
N PRO A 161 -1.57 -10.81 -3.47
CA PRO A 161 -1.22 -9.62 -4.25
C PRO A 161 0.02 -9.88 -5.11
N CYS A 162 -0.12 -9.80 -6.43
CA CYS A 162 1.02 -9.92 -7.36
C CYS A 162 1.58 -8.54 -7.70
N SER A 163 2.91 -8.41 -7.67
CA SER A 163 3.62 -7.19 -8.02
C SER A 163 3.47 -6.82 -9.49
N PHE A 164 3.69 -5.52 -9.79
CA PHE A 164 3.66 -5.00 -11.16
C PHE A 164 4.70 -5.65 -12.09
N ASP A 165 5.75 -6.26 -11.53
CA ASP A 165 6.86 -6.93 -12.25
C ASP A 165 6.72 -8.47 -12.28
N ALA A 166 5.58 -9.02 -11.85
CA ALA A 166 5.31 -10.45 -11.90
C ALA A 166 4.97 -10.94 -13.33
N PHE A 167 4.58 -10.02 -14.20
CA PHE A 167 4.26 -10.25 -15.61
C PHE A 167 4.94 -9.18 -16.47
N LEU A 168 5.27 -9.53 -17.71
CA LEU A 168 5.99 -8.64 -18.62
C LEU A 168 5.73 -9.00 -20.09
N SER A 169 6.24 -8.15 -20.97
CA SER A 169 6.35 -8.40 -22.41
C SER A 169 7.63 -7.70 -22.92
N GLU A 170 8.61 -8.45 -23.40
CA GLU A 170 9.89 -7.91 -23.89
C GLU A 170 9.72 -6.98 -25.09
N SER A 171 8.68 -7.20 -25.90
CA SER A 171 8.34 -6.35 -27.06
C SER A 171 7.48 -5.13 -26.73
N ASN A 172 7.10 -4.94 -25.45
CA ASN A 172 6.07 -3.98 -25.01
C ASN A 172 4.71 -4.14 -25.71
N LEU A 173 4.40 -5.33 -26.24
CA LEU A 173 3.13 -5.65 -26.88
C LEU A 173 2.27 -6.51 -25.93
N PRO A 174 1.10 -6.04 -25.48
CA PRO A 174 0.25 -6.80 -24.55
C PRO A 174 -0.05 -8.24 -24.99
N SER A 175 -0.21 -8.50 -26.29
CA SER A 175 -0.45 -9.84 -26.86
C SER A 175 0.67 -10.85 -26.63
N LYS A 176 1.87 -10.37 -26.26
CA LYS A 176 3.03 -11.19 -25.90
C LYS A 176 3.22 -11.29 -24.38
N GLY A 177 2.28 -10.78 -23.60
CA GLY A 177 2.34 -10.82 -22.15
C GLY A 177 2.44 -12.23 -21.58
N HIS A 178 3.38 -12.44 -20.66
CA HIS A 178 3.54 -13.68 -19.90
C HIS A 178 4.00 -13.39 -18.47
N PHE A 179 3.86 -14.38 -17.59
CA PHE A 179 4.47 -14.31 -16.26
C PHE A 179 5.99 -14.42 -16.38
N ARG A 180 6.69 -13.84 -15.41
CA ARG A 180 8.15 -13.94 -15.31
C ARG A 180 8.56 -15.42 -15.24
N ALA A 181 9.65 -15.79 -15.90
CA ALA A 181 10.02 -17.20 -16.09
C ALA A 181 10.23 -17.97 -14.77
N ASP A 182 10.80 -17.30 -13.76
CA ASP A 182 11.00 -17.84 -12.41
C ASP A 182 9.70 -18.01 -11.59
N LEU A 183 8.58 -17.43 -12.08
CA LEU A 183 7.27 -17.51 -11.45
C LEU A 183 6.33 -18.48 -12.16
N ASN A 184 6.61 -18.93 -13.39
CA ASN A 184 5.68 -19.71 -14.22
C ASN A 184 5.00 -20.87 -13.48
N LYS A 185 5.78 -21.74 -12.82
CA LYS A 185 5.24 -22.88 -12.07
C LYS A 185 4.39 -22.42 -10.87
N THR A 186 4.88 -21.43 -10.12
CA THR A 186 4.20 -20.88 -8.95
C THR A 186 2.90 -20.20 -9.33
N MET A 187 2.86 -19.47 -10.46
CA MET A 187 1.66 -18.80 -10.96
C MET A 187 0.61 -19.79 -11.42
N ILE A 188 0.99 -20.89 -12.09
CA ILE A 188 0.02 -21.95 -12.43
C ILE A 188 -0.60 -22.54 -11.14
N GLN A 189 0.20 -22.77 -10.10
CA GLN A 189 -0.30 -23.25 -8.81
C GLN A 189 -1.23 -22.23 -8.14
N LEU A 190 -0.85 -20.95 -8.13
CA LEU A 190 -1.66 -19.86 -7.59
C LEU A 190 -2.99 -19.75 -8.32
N LEU A 191 -2.98 -19.68 -9.65
CA LEU A 191 -4.19 -19.53 -10.45
C LEU A 191 -5.13 -20.73 -10.32
N THR A 192 -4.57 -21.94 -10.22
CA THR A 192 -5.36 -23.15 -9.93
C THR A 192 -6.03 -23.05 -8.57
N PHE A 193 -5.30 -22.59 -7.54
CA PHE A 193 -5.83 -22.36 -6.21
C PHE A 193 -6.94 -21.29 -6.21
N LEU A 194 -6.69 -20.12 -6.79
CA LEU A 194 -7.64 -19.02 -6.85
C LEU A 194 -8.93 -19.42 -7.58
N ASN A 195 -8.80 -20.09 -8.73
CA ASN A 195 -9.94 -20.56 -9.52
C ASN A 195 -10.78 -21.59 -8.75
N LYS A 196 -10.12 -22.53 -8.05
CA LYS A 196 -10.80 -23.54 -7.21
C LYS A 196 -11.64 -22.90 -6.10
N HIS A 197 -11.18 -21.78 -5.54
CA HIS A 197 -11.84 -21.10 -4.42
C HIS A 197 -12.66 -19.88 -4.84
N SER A 198 -12.84 -19.67 -6.15
CA SER A 198 -13.54 -18.51 -6.74
C SER A 198 -13.00 -17.18 -6.20
N SER A 199 -11.68 -17.10 -6.05
CA SER A 199 -10.99 -15.89 -5.59
C SER A 199 -10.41 -15.14 -6.80
N PRO A 200 -10.49 -13.81 -6.83
CA PRO A 200 -9.94 -13.03 -7.93
C PRO A 200 -8.41 -12.96 -7.89
N PHE A 201 -7.81 -12.59 -9.00
CA PHE A 201 -6.39 -12.27 -9.10
C PHE A 201 -6.14 -10.83 -8.64
N PHE A 202 -5.42 -10.66 -7.53
CA PHE A 202 -5.00 -9.35 -7.04
C PHE A 202 -3.68 -8.95 -7.70
N VAL A 203 -3.64 -7.75 -8.28
CA VAL A 203 -2.45 -7.24 -8.97
C VAL A 203 -2.21 -5.77 -8.68
N THR A 204 -0.95 -5.40 -8.53
CA THR A 204 -0.53 -4.00 -8.58
C THR A 204 -0.26 -3.60 -10.02
N ILE A 205 -0.84 -2.48 -10.45
CA ILE A 205 -0.54 -1.86 -11.74
C ILE A 205 0.09 -0.51 -11.45
N SER A 206 1.35 -0.33 -11.87
CA SER A 206 2.12 0.89 -11.58
C SER A 206 2.58 1.59 -12.86
N PRO A 207 1.76 2.52 -13.39
CA PRO A 207 2.16 3.40 -14.48
C PRO A 207 3.39 4.26 -14.16
N PHE A 208 3.51 4.72 -12.91
CA PHE A 208 4.65 5.51 -12.45
C PHE A 208 5.97 4.74 -12.54
N LEU A 209 6.01 3.51 -12.01
CA LEU A 209 7.23 2.68 -12.10
C LEU A 209 7.52 2.27 -13.55
N SER A 210 6.46 1.98 -14.33
CA SER A 210 6.61 1.70 -15.76
C SER A 210 7.23 2.87 -16.52
N LEU A 211 6.84 4.12 -16.22
CA LEU A 211 7.43 5.33 -16.79
C LEU A 211 8.90 5.48 -16.42
N GLN A 212 9.27 5.20 -15.17
CA GLN A 212 10.66 5.29 -14.72
C GLN A 212 11.56 4.22 -15.37
N GLN A 213 11.04 3.02 -15.58
CA GLN A 213 11.81 1.87 -16.07
C GLN A 213 11.84 1.79 -17.60
N ASN A 214 10.84 2.33 -18.30
CA ASN A 214 10.70 2.20 -19.75
C ASN A 214 10.68 3.55 -20.45
N LYS A 215 11.80 3.90 -21.10
CA LYS A 215 11.96 5.15 -21.86
C LYS A 215 11.01 5.28 -23.07
N ASN A 216 10.38 4.18 -23.51
CA ASN A 216 9.41 4.21 -24.61
C ASN A 216 8.01 4.61 -24.15
N ILE A 217 7.75 4.65 -22.84
CA ILE A 217 6.50 5.12 -22.26
C ILE A 217 6.63 6.62 -21.99
N SER A 218 5.73 7.42 -22.56
CA SER A 218 5.71 8.87 -22.32
C SER A 218 4.84 9.23 -21.12
N LEU A 219 5.15 10.36 -20.48
CA LEU A 219 4.33 10.89 -19.39
C LEU A 219 2.88 11.10 -19.86
N ASP A 220 2.67 11.71 -21.03
CA ASP A 220 1.33 11.95 -21.59
C ASP A 220 0.51 10.65 -21.74
N PHE A 221 1.16 9.55 -22.15
CA PHE A 221 0.54 8.22 -22.26
C PHE A 221 0.14 7.64 -20.90
N THR A 222 0.93 7.89 -19.85
CA THR A 222 0.57 7.47 -18.49
C THR A 222 -0.53 8.33 -17.86
N LEU A 223 -0.65 9.60 -18.27
CA LEU A 223 -1.60 10.56 -17.72
C LEU A 223 -2.95 10.62 -18.46
N PHE A 224 -3.24 9.63 -19.32
CA PHE A 224 -4.48 9.55 -20.11
C PHE A 224 -4.74 10.80 -20.98
N LYS A 225 -3.69 11.50 -21.43
CA LYS A 225 -3.87 12.70 -22.26
C LYS A 225 -4.32 12.32 -23.68
N GLU A 226 -5.23 13.11 -24.24
CA GLU A 226 -5.72 12.89 -25.62
C GLU A 226 -4.63 13.07 -26.68
N THR A 227 -3.59 13.86 -26.37
CA THR A 227 -2.40 14.06 -27.21
C THR A 227 -1.40 12.91 -27.16
N ALA A 228 -1.61 11.92 -26.28
CA ALA A 228 -0.68 10.82 -26.12
C ALA A 228 -0.58 9.98 -27.40
N LYS A 229 0.66 9.63 -27.78
CA LYS A 229 0.90 8.69 -28.87
C LYS A 229 0.37 7.32 -28.48
N ALA A 230 -0.57 6.79 -29.26
CA ALA A 230 -1.11 5.47 -29.03
C ALA A 230 -0.08 4.37 -29.37
N HIS A 231 -0.17 3.26 -28.63
CA HIS A 231 0.63 2.06 -28.87
C HIS A 231 -0.25 1.01 -29.57
N ASN A 232 0.21 0.48 -30.69
CA ASN A 232 -0.53 -0.51 -31.47
C ASN A 232 0.05 -1.90 -31.25
N ASP A 233 -0.84 -2.88 -31.09
CA ASP A 233 -0.52 -4.29 -31.01
C ASP A 233 -1.50 -5.06 -31.88
N SER A 234 -1.04 -5.44 -33.07
CA SER A 234 -1.87 -6.03 -34.11
C SER A 234 -3.08 -5.13 -34.45
N HIS A 235 -4.31 -5.59 -34.20
CA HIS A 235 -5.56 -4.84 -34.47
C HIS A 235 -6.05 -4.04 -33.25
N ARG A 236 -5.25 -3.94 -32.18
CA ARG A 236 -5.61 -3.23 -30.95
C ARG A 236 -4.79 -1.97 -30.79
N THR A 237 -5.44 -0.93 -30.30
CA THR A 237 -4.83 0.38 -30.05
C THR A 237 -5.00 0.72 -28.58
N TYR A 238 -3.88 0.91 -27.90
CA TYR A 238 -3.81 1.33 -26.50
C TYR A 238 -3.56 2.83 -26.45
N LYS A 239 -4.40 3.56 -25.72
CA LYS A 239 -4.32 5.02 -25.59
C LYS A 239 -3.73 5.47 -24.26
N ASN A 240 -3.52 4.55 -23.33
CA ASN A 240 -2.93 4.81 -22.02
C ASN A 240 -2.17 3.59 -21.52
N SER A 241 -1.28 3.81 -20.55
CA SER A 241 -0.44 2.74 -20.00
C SER A 241 -1.18 1.76 -19.09
N PHE A 242 -2.31 2.16 -18.50
CA PHE A 242 -3.13 1.27 -17.69
C PHE A 242 -3.70 0.12 -18.54
N ASP A 243 -4.34 0.44 -19.66
CA ASP A 243 -4.88 -0.56 -20.59
C ASP A 243 -3.78 -1.48 -21.10
N LEU A 244 -2.61 -0.91 -21.44
CA LEU A 244 -1.46 -1.66 -21.94
C LEU A 244 -0.96 -2.66 -20.89
N SER A 245 -0.76 -2.24 -19.65
CA SER A 245 -0.29 -3.11 -18.56
C SER A 245 -1.35 -4.15 -18.18
N TYR A 246 -2.61 -3.73 -18.02
CA TYR A 246 -3.72 -4.63 -17.69
C TYR A 246 -3.89 -5.72 -18.75
N ASP A 247 -3.81 -5.38 -20.04
CA ASP A 247 -3.94 -6.36 -21.11
C ASP A 247 -2.70 -7.26 -21.27
N THR A 248 -1.53 -6.79 -20.84
CA THR A 248 -0.33 -7.66 -20.72
C THR A 248 -0.60 -8.75 -19.69
N LEU A 249 -1.20 -8.42 -18.55
CA LEU A 249 -1.63 -9.42 -17.56
C LEU A 249 -2.73 -10.33 -18.11
N VAL A 250 -3.73 -9.79 -18.81
CA VAL A 250 -4.80 -10.60 -19.41
C VAL A 250 -4.24 -11.63 -20.39
N ALA A 251 -3.25 -11.24 -21.21
CA ALA A 251 -2.55 -12.16 -22.10
C ALA A 251 -1.74 -13.21 -21.32
N ALA A 252 -1.05 -12.81 -20.25
CA ALA A 252 -0.31 -13.73 -19.38
C ALA A 252 -1.23 -14.79 -18.76
N LEU A 253 -2.36 -14.37 -18.19
CA LEU A 253 -3.39 -15.26 -17.64
C LEU A 253 -3.97 -16.19 -18.70
N SER A 254 -4.23 -15.68 -19.90
CA SER A 254 -4.78 -16.46 -21.02
C SER A 254 -3.82 -17.54 -21.50
N THR A 255 -2.51 -17.22 -21.56
CA THR A 255 -1.45 -18.14 -21.99
C THR A 255 -1.35 -19.37 -21.09
N VAL A 256 -1.66 -19.21 -19.79
CA VAL A 256 -1.67 -20.32 -18.82
C VAL A 256 -3.07 -20.88 -18.54
N GLY A 257 -4.08 -20.53 -19.35
CA GLY A 257 -5.41 -21.15 -19.34
C GLY A 257 -6.46 -20.49 -18.45
N PHE A 258 -6.20 -19.31 -17.87
CA PHE A 258 -7.08 -18.62 -16.93
C PHE A 258 -7.64 -17.30 -17.50
N SER A 259 -8.00 -17.29 -18.79
CA SER A 259 -8.43 -16.09 -19.52
C SER A 259 -9.64 -15.36 -18.93
N LYS A 260 -10.53 -16.09 -18.22
CA LYS A 260 -11.75 -15.57 -17.58
C LYS A 260 -11.58 -15.19 -16.12
N MET A 261 -10.37 -15.28 -15.55
CA MET A 261 -10.13 -14.96 -14.15
C MET A 261 -10.51 -13.50 -13.85
N ASP A 262 -11.30 -13.28 -12.80
CA ASP A 262 -11.61 -11.96 -12.30
C ASP A 262 -10.34 -11.27 -11.78
N ILE A 263 -10.19 -9.99 -12.06
CA ILE A 263 -9.02 -9.20 -11.67
C ILE A 263 -9.46 -8.08 -10.74
N VAL A 264 -8.71 -7.92 -9.65
CA VAL A 264 -8.76 -6.78 -8.75
C VAL A 264 -7.43 -6.04 -8.86
N VAL A 265 -7.50 -4.75 -9.17
CA VAL A 265 -6.33 -3.88 -9.14
C VAL A 265 -6.10 -3.48 -7.68
N SER A 266 -5.22 -4.18 -7.00
CA SER A 266 -5.04 -4.08 -5.55
C SER A 266 -4.20 -2.90 -5.10
N GLN A 267 -3.47 -2.27 -6.02
CA GLN A 267 -2.74 -1.02 -5.84
C GLN A 267 -2.60 -0.32 -7.19
N ILE A 268 -2.94 0.98 -7.25
CA ILE A 268 -2.64 1.89 -8.36
C ILE A 268 -2.66 3.34 -7.87
N GLY A 269 -1.71 4.15 -8.26
CA GLY A 269 -1.60 5.53 -7.81
C GLY A 269 -0.48 6.30 -8.48
N TRP A 270 -0.16 7.47 -7.94
CA TRP A 270 0.97 8.28 -8.39
C TRP A 270 1.54 9.08 -7.20
N PRO A 271 2.85 9.01 -6.93
CA PRO A 271 3.44 9.70 -5.79
C PRO A 271 3.49 11.22 -6.03
N THR A 272 3.47 12.01 -4.96
CA THR A 272 3.44 13.48 -5.04
C THR A 272 4.74 14.16 -4.64
N ASP A 273 5.77 13.39 -4.31
CA ASP A 273 7.05 13.93 -3.85
C ASP A 273 8.15 12.85 -3.99
N GLY A 274 9.40 13.22 -3.68
CA GLY A 274 10.51 12.28 -3.56
C GLY A 274 11.08 11.73 -4.87
N ALA A 275 10.59 12.17 -6.04
CA ALA A 275 11.13 11.79 -7.34
C ALA A 275 10.77 12.77 -8.46
N ALA A 276 11.49 12.70 -9.59
CA ALA A 276 11.11 13.40 -10.81
C ALA A 276 9.70 12.98 -11.28
N ASN A 277 8.89 13.96 -11.71
CA ASN A 277 7.47 13.79 -12.08
C ASN A 277 6.55 13.31 -10.94
N ALA A 278 7.01 13.27 -9.69
CA ALA A 278 6.18 13.03 -8.53
C ALA A 278 5.79 14.38 -7.91
N ASN A 279 4.58 14.86 -8.22
CA ASN A 279 4.01 16.07 -7.61
C ASN A 279 2.48 16.02 -7.63
N SER A 280 1.83 16.77 -6.74
CA SER A 280 0.37 16.76 -6.59
C SER A 280 -0.38 17.06 -7.90
N SER A 281 0.14 17.93 -8.77
CA SER A 281 -0.53 18.26 -10.04
C SER A 281 -0.51 17.11 -11.05
N ILE A 282 0.60 16.38 -11.14
CA ILE A 282 0.70 15.19 -11.98
C ILE A 282 -0.15 14.05 -11.41
N ALA A 283 -0.10 13.83 -10.10
CA ALA A 283 -0.92 12.82 -9.43
C ALA A 283 -2.42 13.09 -9.60
N GLU A 284 -2.84 14.34 -9.50
CA GLU A 284 -4.21 14.78 -9.78
C GLU A 284 -4.63 14.47 -11.21
N THR A 285 -3.77 14.80 -12.18
CA THR A 285 -4.02 14.55 -13.61
C THR A 285 -4.17 13.05 -13.89
N PHE A 286 -3.23 12.26 -13.36
CA PHE A 286 -3.27 10.80 -13.47
C PHE A 286 -4.57 10.24 -12.93
N LEU A 287 -4.92 10.58 -11.69
CA LEU A 287 -6.07 10.00 -11.01
C LEU A 287 -7.38 10.44 -11.65
N LYS A 288 -7.52 11.71 -12.08
CA LYS A 288 -8.67 12.17 -12.87
C LYS A 288 -8.84 11.40 -14.17
N GLY A 289 -7.74 11.17 -14.90
CA GLY A 289 -7.73 10.38 -16.13
C GLY A 289 -8.14 8.93 -15.89
N PHE A 290 -7.60 8.32 -14.84
CA PHE A 290 -7.90 6.95 -14.45
C PHE A 290 -9.36 6.78 -14.00
N MET A 291 -9.86 7.69 -13.18
CA MET A 291 -11.25 7.70 -12.73
C MET A 291 -12.23 7.85 -13.90
N LYS A 292 -11.96 8.80 -14.81
CA LYS A 292 -12.72 8.96 -16.05
C LYS A 292 -12.73 7.67 -16.88
N HIS A 293 -11.58 7.00 -16.99
CA HIS A 293 -11.49 5.71 -17.68
C HIS A 293 -12.35 4.63 -17.00
N LEU A 294 -12.27 4.45 -15.68
CA LEU A 294 -13.08 3.48 -14.95
C LEU A 294 -14.59 3.75 -15.06
N HIS A 295 -15.00 5.01 -14.94
CA HIS A 295 -16.41 5.42 -15.05
C HIS A 295 -16.99 5.26 -16.45
N SER A 296 -16.16 5.33 -17.49
CA SER A 296 -16.60 5.04 -18.87
C SER A 296 -17.11 3.61 -19.04
N LYS A 297 -16.70 2.70 -18.16
CA LYS A 297 -17.02 1.26 -18.20
C LYS A 297 -16.65 0.56 -19.52
N MET A 298 -15.80 1.19 -20.34
CA MET A 298 -15.37 0.64 -21.62
C MET A 298 -14.45 -0.57 -21.47
N GLY A 299 -13.83 -0.75 -20.30
CA GLY A 299 -12.82 -1.79 -20.10
C GLY A 299 -11.58 -1.52 -20.94
N THR A 300 -10.87 -2.60 -21.26
CA THR A 300 -9.63 -2.57 -22.03
C THR A 300 -9.82 -3.23 -23.40
N PRO A 301 -8.90 -3.05 -24.37
CA PRO A 301 -8.99 -3.72 -25.67
C PRO A 301 -9.17 -5.25 -25.64
N LEU A 302 -8.57 -5.98 -24.68
CA LEU A 302 -8.77 -7.42 -24.48
C LEU A 302 -10.00 -7.78 -23.65
N ARG A 303 -10.48 -6.87 -22.80
CA ARG A 303 -11.67 -7.07 -21.96
C ARG A 303 -12.67 -5.91 -22.16
N PRO A 304 -13.22 -5.76 -23.38
CA PRO A 304 -14.16 -4.70 -23.68
C PRO A 304 -15.41 -4.83 -22.82
N HIS A 305 -15.88 -3.71 -22.29
CA HIS A 305 -17.00 -3.60 -21.35
C HIS A 305 -16.84 -4.40 -20.04
N ASN A 306 -15.63 -4.89 -19.78
CA ASN A 306 -15.29 -5.68 -18.58
C ASN A 306 -14.04 -5.15 -17.86
N PRO A 307 -14.06 -3.91 -17.33
CA PRO A 307 -12.99 -3.40 -16.47
C PRO A 307 -12.91 -4.19 -15.15
N PRO A 308 -11.84 -3.97 -14.35
CA PRO A 308 -11.61 -4.66 -13.09
C PRO A 308 -12.85 -4.76 -12.20
N VAL A 309 -12.95 -5.84 -11.43
CA VAL A 309 -14.07 -6.05 -10.51
C VAL A 309 -14.04 -5.01 -9.38
N GLU A 310 -12.83 -4.67 -8.95
CA GLU A 310 -12.54 -3.77 -7.84
C GLU A 310 -11.15 -3.14 -8.04
N THR A 311 -10.99 -1.91 -7.55
CA THR A 311 -9.75 -1.16 -7.67
C THR A 311 -9.43 -0.46 -6.35
N TYR A 312 -8.18 -0.53 -5.90
CA TYR A 312 -7.68 0.15 -4.71
C TYR A 312 -6.66 1.22 -5.11
N ILE A 313 -6.95 2.46 -4.71
CA ILE A 313 -6.02 3.57 -4.90
C ILE A 313 -4.93 3.53 -3.84
N PHE A 314 -3.70 3.68 -4.30
CA PHE A 314 -2.51 3.61 -3.49
C PHE A 314 -1.91 5.01 -3.28
N SER A 315 -1.91 5.57 -2.07
CA SER A 315 -2.51 5.09 -0.80
C SER A 315 -3.39 6.19 -0.17
N LEU A 316 -3.99 5.93 0.98
CA LEU A 316 -4.82 6.93 1.67
C LEU A 316 -3.98 8.08 2.25
N LEU A 317 -2.94 7.75 3.03
CA LEU A 317 -2.07 8.70 3.74
C LEU A 317 -0.62 8.53 3.25
N ASP A 318 0.16 9.61 3.34
CA ASP A 318 1.63 9.53 3.30
C ASP A 318 2.18 8.77 4.52
N GLU A 319 3.30 8.07 4.33
CA GLU A 319 3.82 7.08 5.28
C GLU A 319 5.33 7.29 5.52
N ASP A 320 5.69 8.11 6.50
CA ASP A 320 7.07 8.58 6.75
C ASP A 320 8.03 7.47 7.28
N GLN A 321 7.49 6.35 7.76
CA GLN A 321 8.26 5.17 8.18
C GLN A 321 8.32 4.07 7.12
N ARG A 322 7.72 4.31 5.95
CA ARG A 322 7.78 3.34 4.87
C ARG A 322 9.21 3.17 4.33
N SER A 323 9.53 1.95 3.97
CA SER A 323 10.83 1.60 3.38
C SER A 323 11.03 2.34 2.06
N ILE A 324 12.19 2.98 1.93
CA ILE A 324 12.61 3.72 0.72
C ILE A 324 13.51 2.88 -0.20
N ALA A 325 13.55 1.55 -0.01
CA ALA A 325 14.44 0.66 -0.75
C ALA A 325 14.24 0.71 -2.28
N THR A 326 13.03 1.03 -2.74
CA THR A 326 12.66 1.21 -4.15
C THR A 326 12.70 2.67 -4.61
N GLY A 327 12.84 3.61 -3.67
CA GLY A 327 13.00 5.05 -3.93
C GLY A 327 12.37 5.93 -2.85
N ASN A 328 12.78 7.20 -2.82
CA ASN A 328 12.32 8.16 -1.83
C ASN A 328 10.83 8.54 -2.00
N PHE A 329 10.26 8.31 -3.19
CA PHE A 329 8.84 8.52 -3.46
C PHE A 329 7.91 7.56 -2.69
N GLU A 330 8.43 6.47 -2.13
CA GLU A 330 7.63 5.46 -1.39
C GLU A 330 6.85 6.03 -0.21
N ARG A 331 7.28 7.16 0.34
CA ARG A 331 6.61 7.82 1.47
C ARG A 331 5.48 8.78 1.06
N HIS A 332 5.27 8.97 -0.24
CA HIS A 332 4.49 10.11 -0.79
C HIS A 332 3.31 9.70 -1.69
N TRP A 333 2.75 8.51 -1.51
CA TRP A 333 1.64 7.99 -2.32
C TRP A 333 0.26 8.44 -1.86
N GLY A 334 0.15 9.10 -0.70
CA GLY A 334 -1.12 9.45 -0.09
C GLY A 334 -1.97 10.37 -0.97
N LEU A 335 -3.28 10.08 -1.03
CA LEU A 335 -4.31 11.03 -1.43
C LEU A 335 -4.32 12.24 -0.48
N PHE A 336 -4.03 11.97 0.79
CA PHE A 336 -3.88 12.95 1.85
C PHE A 336 -2.45 12.92 2.40
N THR A 337 -2.02 14.03 2.98
CA THR A 337 -0.83 14.08 3.84
C THR A 337 -1.04 13.21 5.09
N PHE A 338 0.03 12.97 5.87
CA PHE A 338 -0.01 12.12 7.07
C PHE A 338 -1.11 12.52 8.08
N ASP A 339 -1.48 13.80 8.11
CA ASP A 339 -2.49 14.41 8.97
C ASP A 339 -3.90 14.47 8.33
N GLY A 340 -4.11 13.82 7.17
CA GLY A 340 -5.41 13.72 6.53
C GLY A 340 -5.86 14.98 5.79
N GLN A 341 -4.93 15.85 5.37
CA GLN A 341 -5.24 16.98 4.48
C GLN A 341 -5.07 16.60 3.02
N ALA A 342 -6.08 16.88 2.19
CA ALA A 342 -6.09 16.46 0.79
C ALA A 342 -4.97 17.16 0.00
N LYS A 343 -4.21 16.37 -0.77
CA LYS A 343 -3.07 16.89 -1.55
C LYS A 343 -3.49 17.42 -2.91
N TYR A 344 -4.64 17.00 -3.41
CA TYR A 344 -5.22 17.39 -4.70
C TYR A 344 -6.71 17.02 -4.79
N HIS A 345 -7.37 17.47 -5.86
CA HIS A 345 -8.80 17.26 -6.06
C HIS A 345 -9.08 16.04 -6.96
N VAL A 346 -9.89 15.10 -6.50
CA VAL A 346 -10.36 13.96 -7.29
C VAL A 346 -11.82 13.64 -6.97
N ASP A 347 -12.58 13.24 -7.99
CA ASP A 347 -13.93 12.70 -7.84
C ASP A 347 -13.92 11.18 -8.08
N PHE A 348 -14.36 10.41 -7.09
CA PHE A 348 -14.48 8.95 -7.18
C PHE A 348 -15.77 8.47 -7.90
N GLY A 349 -16.57 9.38 -8.44
CA GLY A 349 -17.78 9.10 -9.24
C GLY A 349 -19.08 9.51 -8.56
N GLN A 350 -19.01 10.48 -7.67
CA GLN A 350 -20.10 10.88 -6.77
C GLN A 350 -20.50 12.35 -6.96
N GLY A 351 -19.86 13.05 -7.90
CA GLY A 351 -20.11 14.45 -8.24
C GLY A 351 -18.91 15.34 -7.89
N LEU A 352 -19.01 16.64 -8.19
CA LEU A 352 -17.95 17.65 -7.94
C LEU A 352 -17.74 17.93 -6.43
N LYS A 353 -17.46 16.92 -5.63
CA LYS A 353 -17.03 17.08 -4.24
C LYS A 353 -15.51 17.00 -4.20
N SER A 354 -14.91 18.05 -3.67
CA SER A 354 -13.52 18.00 -3.24
C SER A 354 -13.39 16.97 -2.12
N LEU A 355 -12.23 16.35 -2.00
CA LEU A 355 -11.95 15.48 -0.86
C LEU A 355 -12.14 16.27 0.44
N VAL A 356 -12.80 15.64 1.42
CA VAL A 356 -13.04 16.19 2.75
C VAL A 356 -11.83 15.87 3.61
N ASN A 357 -11.18 16.90 4.17
CA ASN A 357 -10.03 16.74 5.06
C ASN A 357 -10.44 16.18 6.42
N ALA A 358 -9.50 15.53 7.10
CA ALA A 358 -9.64 15.15 8.50
C ALA A 358 -9.87 16.41 9.37
N GLN A 359 -10.83 16.31 10.29
CA GLN A 359 -11.23 17.40 11.18
C GLN A 359 -10.74 17.15 12.61
N ASN A 360 -10.44 18.24 13.33
CA ASN A 360 -9.97 18.21 14.73
C ASN A 360 -8.72 17.33 14.90
N VAL A 361 -7.73 17.54 14.02
CA VAL A 361 -6.43 16.87 14.11
C VAL A 361 -5.61 17.55 15.19
N GLU A 362 -5.07 16.76 16.11
CA GLU A 362 -4.23 17.25 17.20
C GLU A 362 -2.76 17.15 16.79
N TYR A 363 -2.08 18.30 16.76
CA TYR A 363 -0.65 18.40 16.46
C TYR A 363 0.16 18.57 17.75
N LEU A 364 1.46 18.27 17.66
CA LEU A 364 2.44 18.78 18.62
C LEU A 364 2.48 20.32 18.59
N SER A 365 3.22 20.92 19.52
CA SER A 365 3.33 22.38 19.60
C SER A 365 3.91 22.94 18.31
N SER A 366 3.50 24.14 17.88
CA SER A 366 4.08 24.85 16.73
C SER A 366 5.50 25.34 17.03
N LYS A 367 6.44 24.41 17.01
CA LYS A 367 7.87 24.57 17.25
C LYS A 367 8.64 23.75 16.22
N TRP A 368 9.79 24.25 15.83
CA TRP A 368 10.67 23.62 14.85
C TRP A 368 12.11 23.61 15.34
N CYS A 369 12.89 22.65 14.88
CA CYS A 369 14.33 22.65 15.06
C CYS A 369 15.01 23.19 13.80
N VAL A 370 15.79 24.26 13.92
CA VAL A 370 16.53 24.88 12.82
C VAL A 370 18.01 25.00 13.16
N VAL A 371 18.87 25.22 12.17
CA VAL A 371 20.30 25.44 12.40
C VAL A 371 20.55 26.69 13.26
N ASN A 372 21.45 26.54 14.24
CA ASN A 372 22.00 27.63 15.02
C ASN A 372 23.16 28.32 14.28
N ASN A 373 22.88 29.42 13.59
CA ASN A 373 23.88 30.15 12.80
C ASN A 373 24.92 30.93 13.62
N ASN A 374 24.90 30.85 14.94
CA ASN A 374 25.82 31.58 15.83
C ASN A 374 27.03 30.75 16.28
N ILE A 375 27.20 29.53 15.76
CA ILE A 375 28.31 28.63 16.13
C ILE A 375 29.05 28.10 14.89
N ASP A 376 30.13 27.34 15.11
CA ASP A 376 30.84 26.65 14.03
C ASP A 376 29.96 25.56 13.39
N LEU A 377 29.63 25.74 12.12
CA LEU A 377 28.75 24.84 11.36
C LEU A 377 29.49 23.76 10.57
N SER A 378 30.80 23.59 10.80
CA SER A 378 31.62 22.59 10.10
C SER A 378 31.05 21.16 10.17
N ASN A 379 30.36 20.81 11.27
CA ASN A 379 29.74 19.49 11.47
C ASN A 379 28.24 19.43 11.12
N ALA A 380 27.63 20.52 10.63
CA ALA A 380 26.20 20.60 10.36
C ALA A 380 25.73 19.58 9.31
N THR A 381 26.48 19.42 8.22
CA THR A 381 26.16 18.48 7.14
C THR A 381 26.19 17.03 7.62
N ALA A 382 27.20 16.64 8.41
CA ALA A 382 27.31 15.29 8.95
C ALA A 382 26.16 14.97 9.92
N SER A 383 25.80 15.94 10.78
CA SER A 383 24.69 15.82 11.72
C SER A 383 23.34 15.71 11.00
N ALA A 384 23.13 16.47 9.92
CA ALA A 384 21.93 16.35 9.10
C ALA A 384 21.81 14.97 8.42
N LEU A 385 22.91 14.39 7.93
CA LEU A 385 22.90 13.03 7.39
C LEU A 385 22.50 12.00 8.45
N GLN A 386 23.01 12.15 9.68
CA GLN A 386 22.61 11.29 10.80
C GLN A 386 21.12 11.46 11.16
N ALA A 387 20.61 12.70 11.18
CA ALA A 387 19.20 12.99 11.38
C ALA A 387 18.34 12.27 10.32
N CYS A 388 18.71 12.38 9.03
CA CYS A 388 18.00 11.75 7.92
C CYS A 388 18.07 10.21 7.90
N ASN A 389 19.04 9.59 8.57
CA ASN A 389 19.08 8.14 8.74
C ASN A 389 18.04 7.63 9.76
N ASN A 390 17.52 8.52 10.60
CA ASN A 390 16.60 8.21 11.70
C ASN A 390 15.29 9.02 11.62
N ALA A 391 15.03 9.65 10.47
CA ALA A 391 13.86 10.49 10.23
C ALA A 391 13.52 10.56 8.74
N ASP A 392 12.43 11.22 8.39
CA ASP A 392 12.03 11.40 6.99
C ASP A 392 12.58 12.67 6.35
N CYS A 393 13.67 12.51 5.59
CA CYS A 393 14.24 13.57 4.75
C CYS A 393 13.92 13.42 3.26
N THR A 394 13.01 12.52 2.87
CA THR A 394 12.82 12.17 1.45
C THR A 394 12.39 13.36 0.58
N ALA A 395 11.72 14.37 1.14
CA ALA A 395 11.35 15.59 0.45
C ALA A 395 12.56 16.44 -0.02
N LEU A 396 13.74 16.27 0.58
CA LEU A 396 14.99 16.93 0.14
C LEU A 396 15.59 16.32 -1.13
N SER A 397 15.10 15.14 -1.53
CA SER A 397 15.64 14.41 -2.68
C SER A 397 15.38 15.15 -3.99
N PRO A 398 16.21 14.94 -5.04
CA PRO A 398 15.94 15.52 -6.35
C PRO A 398 14.53 15.22 -6.86
N GLY A 399 13.81 16.28 -7.25
CA GLY A 399 12.41 16.20 -7.68
C GLY A 399 11.39 16.33 -6.55
N GLY A 400 11.83 16.36 -5.29
CA GLY A 400 10.96 16.56 -4.14
C GLY A 400 10.62 18.02 -3.84
N SER A 401 9.62 18.26 -2.99
CA SER A 401 9.10 19.60 -2.68
C SER A 401 10.12 20.51 -1.98
N CYS A 402 11.09 19.92 -1.29
CA CYS A 402 12.17 20.60 -0.60
C CYS A 402 13.52 20.49 -1.33
N SER A 403 13.58 19.99 -2.57
CA SER A 403 14.84 19.76 -3.28
C SER A 403 15.64 21.03 -3.57
N ASN A 404 14.99 22.20 -3.60
CA ASN A 404 15.58 23.48 -3.97
C ASN A 404 15.92 24.37 -2.76
N ILE A 405 15.73 23.90 -1.54
CA ILE A 405 16.12 24.67 -0.35
C ILE A 405 17.65 24.69 -0.25
N SER A 406 18.23 25.89 -0.17
CA SER A 406 19.68 26.06 -0.09
C SER A 406 20.21 25.79 1.32
N TRP A 407 21.52 25.62 1.44
CA TRP A 407 22.19 25.63 2.74
C TRP A 407 22.00 27.00 3.43
N PRO A 408 21.77 27.07 4.76
CA PRO A 408 21.64 25.95 5.71
C PRO A 408 20.21 25.42 5.87
N GLY A 409 19.23 25.85 5.05
CA GLY A 409 17.83 25.44 5.16
C GLY A 409 17.60 23.94 4.98
N ASN A 410 18.38 23.26 4.14
CA ASN A 410 18.33 21.79 4.01
C ASN A 410 18.76 21.07 5.30
N ILE A 411 19.73 21.62 6.03
CA ILE A 411 20.15 21.10 7.34
C ILE A 411 19.03 21.32 8.36
N SER A 412 18.41 22.50 8.37
CA SER A 412 17.25 22.78 9.22
C SER A 412 16.11 21.81 8.95
N TYR A 413 15.85 21.43 7.69
CA TYR A 413 14.81 20.46 7.37
C TYR A 413 15.10 19.10 7.99
N ALA A 414 16.34 18.62 7.86
CA ALA A 414 16.77 17.35 8.46
C ALA A 414 16.66 17.36 9.98
N PHE A 415 17.11 18.44 10.62
CA PHE A 415 17.00 18.62 12.07
C PHE A 415 15.53 18.66 12.52
N ASN A 416 14.68 19.40 11.80
CA ASN A 416 13.26 19.44 12.13
C ASN A 416 12.61 18.07 11.97
N SER A 417 12.85 17.37 10.87
CA SER A 417 12.27 16.04 10.65
C SER A 417 12.60 15.09 11.81
N PHE A 418 13.87 15.03 12.22
CA PHE A 418 14.28 14.24 13.38
C PHE A 418 13.65 14.73 14.69
N TYR A 419 13.68 16.03 14.95
CA TYR A 419 13.08 16.65 16.14
C TYR A 419 11.59 16.32 16.29
N GLN A 420 10.82 16.39 15.20
CA GLN A 420 9.40 16.10 15.24
C GLN A 420 9.13 14.61 15.45
N GLN A 421 9.91 13.74 14.81
CA GLN A 421 9.77 12.28 14.99
C GLN A 421 10.22 11.79 16.37
N HIS A 422 10.84 12.65 17.18
CA HIS A 422 11.26 12.37 18.56
C HIS A 422 10.47 13.23 19.57
N ASP A 423 9.17 13.42 19.32
CA ASP A 423 8.21 14.08 20.20
C ASP A 423 8.63 15.50 20.65
N GLN A 424 9.36 16.21 19.79
CA GLN A 424 9.87 17.56 20.09
C GLN A 424 10.76 17.62 21.34
N SER A 425 11.43 16.52 21.71
CA SER A 425 12.38 16.49 22.82
C SER A 425 13.51 17.51 22.62
N ALA A 426 13.86 18.27 23.67
CA ALA A 426 14.90 19.28 23.58
C ALA A 426 16.25 18.70 23.11
N ASP A 427 16.60 17.50 23.60
CA ASP A 427 17.83 16.80 23.24
C ASP A 427 17.88 16.41 21.75
N SER A 428 16.71 16.16 21.14
CA SER A 428 16.60 15.82 19.72
C SER A 428 16.81 17.02 18.78
N CYS A 429 16.90 18.24 19.32
CA CYS A 429 17.27 19.43 18.57
C CYS A 429 18.69 19.92 18.87
N ASP A 430 19.41 19.34 19.84
CA ASP A 430 20.71 19.89 20.25
C ASP A 430 21.77 19.71 19.14
N PHE A 431 21.95 18.48 18.64
CA PHE A 431 22.99 18.13 17.65
C PHE A 431 24.38 18.69 18.02
N GLY A 432 24.75 18.70 19.31
CA GLY A 432 26.01 19.31 19.77
C GLY A 432 25.99 20.84 19.70
N GLY A 433 24.84 21.46 19.98
CA GLY A 433 24.58 22.90 19.86
C GLY A 433 24.30 23.42 18.44
N LEU A 434 24.34 22.55 17.42
CA LEU A 434 24.10 22.91 16.02
C LEU A 434 22.64 23.22 15.72
N GLY A 435 21.69 22.70 16.50
CA GLY A 435 20.28 23.02 16.35
C GLY A 435 19.77 24.00 17.41
N LEU A 436 18.70 24.69 17.07
CA LEU A 436 18.00 25.66 17.89
C LEU A 436 16.49 25.50 17.71
N ILE A 437 15.75 25.44 18.80
CA ILE A 437 14.29 25.41 18.78
C ILE A 437 13.77 26.83 18.50
N THR A 438 12.87 26.94 17.53
CA THR A 438 12.19 28.18 17.16
C THR A 438 10.69 28.00 17.12
N THR A 439 9.94 29.10 17.32
CA THR A 439 8.49 29.18 17.11
C THR A 439 8.13 29.88 15.80
N VAL A 440 9.13 30.21 14.98
CA VAL A 440 8.94 30.81 13.65
C VAL A 440 8.96 29.70 12.61
N ASP A 441 7.86 29.54 11.87
CA ASP A 441 7.73 28.53 10.81
C ASP A 441 8.81 28.75 9.72
N PRO A 442 9.75 27.81 9.54
CA PRO A 442 10.82 27.91 8.56
C PRO A 442 10.40 27.45 7.14
N SER A 443 9.14 27.08 6.93
CA SER A 443 8.62 26.64 5.63
C SER A 443 8.77 27.71 4.54
N VAL A 444 9.16 27.29 3.33
CA VAL A 444 9.34 28.18 2.18
C VAL A 444 8.65 27.62 0.93
N GLY A 445 7.69 28.39 0.40
CA GLY A 445 6.97 28.03 -0.81
C GLY A 445 6.25 26.68 -0.68
N LYS A 446 6.68 25.68 -1.45
CA LYS A 446 6.14 24.31 -1.42
C LYS A 446 6.86 23.40 -0.41
N CYS A 447 8.03 23.80 0.09
CA CYS A 447 8.76 23.05 1.09
C CYS A 447 8.16 23.34 2.48
N ARG A 448 7.44 22.36 3.02
CA ARG A 448 6.79 22.45 4.33
C ARG A 448 7.61 21.73 5.38
N PHE A 449 7.92 22.42 6.47
CA PHE A 449 8.53 21.81 7.63
C PHE A 449 7.41 21.26 8.51
N PRO A 450 7.26 19.92 8.60
CA PRO A 450 6.12 19.34 9.28
C PRO A 450 6.16 19.66 10.78
N VAL A 451 4.98 19.66 11.37
CA VAL A 451 4.76 19.51 12.81
C VAL A 451 3.98 18.21 12.96
N GLU A 452 4.54 17.24 13.69
CA GLU A 452 3.94 15.91 13.78
C GLU A 452 2.67 15.89 14.62
N LEU A 453 1.88 14.82 14.48
CA LEU A 453 0.65 14.65 15.23
C LEU A 453 0.94 14.37 16.70
N ARG A 454 0.06 14.83 17.58
CA ARG A 454 0.08 14.37 18.98
C ARG A 454 -0.48 12.96 19.03
N THR A 455 0.38 11.97 19.22
CA THR A 455 -0.07 10.61 19.47
C THR A 455 -0.47 10.45 20.94
N SER A 456 -1.52 9.67 21.20
CA SER A 456 -1.84 9.28 22.58
C SER A 456 -0.95 8.09 22.91
N HIS A 457 0.05 8.29 23.78
CA HIS A 457 0.83 7.17 24.32
C HIS A 457 -0.10 6.24 25.09
N SER A 458 -0.55 5.17 24.44
CA SER A 458 -0.69 3.92 25.16
C SER A 458 0.70 3.30 25.10
N ASP A 459 1.44 3.34 26.21
CA ASP A 459 2.64 2.53 26.41
C ASP A 459 2.27 1.05 26.29
N CYS A 460 2.06 0.58 25.07
CA CYS A 460 2.12 -0.83 24.77
C CYS A 460 3.59 -1.09 24.49
N LEU A 461 4.27 -1.69 25.47
CA LEU A 461 5.60 -2.26 25.31
C LEU A 461 5.60 -3.11 24.03
N HIS A 462 6.04 -2.53 22.91
CA HIS A 462 6.49 -3.31 21.79
C HIS A 462 7.70 -4.08 22.32
N SER A 463 7.47 -5.36 22.63
CA SER A 463 8.52 -6.31 22.88
C SER A 463 9.42 -6.31 21.65
N ASN A 464 10.51 -5.54 21.72
CA ASN A 464 11.63 -5.69 20.81
C ASN A 464 11.95 -7.18 20.77
N ALA A 465 11.65 -7.80 19.62
CA ALA A 465 12.09 -9.15 19.36
C ALA A 465 13.62 -9.12 19.48
N PHE A 466 14.11 -9.79 20.51
CA PHE A 466 15.50 -10.02 20.86
C PHE A 466 16.44 -9.95 19.65
N VAL A 467 17.20 -8.87 19.53
CA VAL A 467 18.56 -8.96 19.00
C VAL A 467 19.41 -9.50 20.14
N LEU A 468 19.51 -10.82 20.24
CA LEU A 468 20.53 -11.43 21.10
C LEU A 468 21.91 -11.11 20.49
N PRO A 469 22.82 -10.42 21.22
CA PRO A 469 24.21 -10.41 20.81
C PRO A 469 24.75 -11.83 21.00
N LEU A 470 25.24 -12.43 19.92
CA LEU A 470 25.88 -13.73 19.93
C LEU A 470 27.20 -13.64 20.73
N MET A 471 27.12 -13.75 22.06
CA MET A 471 28.30 -13.91 22.91
C MET A 471 28.78 -15.36 22.80
N THR A 472 29.83 -15.58 22.02
CA THR A 472 30.53 -16.86 21.92
C THR A 472 31.31 -17.14 23.20
N PHE A 473 30.75 -17.96 24.09
CA PHE A 473 31.49 -18.58 25.19
C PHE A 473 32.04 -19.93 24.74
N LEU A 474 33.36 -20.01 24.54
CA LEU A 474 34.09 -21.25 24.33
C LEU A 474 34.36 -21.88 25.70
N MET A 475 33.60 -22.91 26.08
CA MET A 475 33.93 -23.78 27.23
C MET A 475 34.59 -25.04 26.67
N ALA A 476 35.90 -25.15 26.90
CA ALA A 476 36.68 -26.33 26.64
C ALA A 476 36.61 -27.30 27.82
N THR A 477 36.06 -28.49 27.61
CA THR A 477 36.31 -29.67 28.46
C THR A 477 36.29 -30.93 27.59
N ILE A 478 37.47 -31.41 27.20
CA ILE A 478 37.67 -32.76 26.68
C ILE A 478 37.96 -33.65 27.88
N LEU A 479 37.06 -34.62 28.10
CA LEU A 479 37.18 -35.66 29.10
C LEU A 479 38.30 -36.65 28.73
N VAL A 480 39.15 -36.83 29.72
CA VAL A 480 40.17 -37.84 29.97
C VAL A 480 39.85 -39.23 29.40
N SER A 481 40.85 -39.84 28.75
CA SER A 481 41.06 -41.29 28.79
C SER A 481 42.57 -41.61 28.70
N PHE A 482 43.17 -41.90 29.85
CA PHE A 482 44.46 -42.60 29.97
C PHE A 482 44.32 -44.05 29.49
N PRO A 483 45.42 -44.63 28.99
CA PRO A 483 45.88 -45.87 29.58
C PRO A 483 47.37 -45.86 29.96
N LYS A 484 47.63 -46.59 31.04
CA LYS A 484 48.89 -47.02 31.66
C LYS A 484 49.95 -47.50 30.65
N LEU A 485 51.24 -47.30 30.95
CA LEU A 485 52.12 -48.32 31.55
C LEU A 485 53.59 -47.83 31.68
N MET A 486 54.16 -48.24 32.83
CA MET A 486 55.56 -48.22 33.30
C MET A 486 56.17 -46.91 33.78
#